data_AF-A0A9E4F3A0-F1
#
_entry.id   AF-A0A9E4F3A0-F1
#
_cell.length_a   1.000
_cell.length_b   1.000
_cell.length_c   1.000
_cell.angle_alpha   90.00
_cell.angle_beta   90.00
_cell.angle_gamma   90.00
#
_symmetry.space_group_name_H-M   'P 1'
#
loop_
_entity.id
_entity.type
_entity.pdbx_description
1 polymer ?
#
loop_
_entity_poly.entity_id
_entity_poly.type
_entity_poly.pdbx_seq_one_letter_code
_entity_poly.pdbx_strand_id
1 'polypeptide(L)'
;MRRQTKDSPTENQMRDTSAPALANGLRMPSRVMLDLAARASEALVRRSEQLGRQEAWDGEFRDEHVENLMGDPPEDGQAPEVVLEQVLADFLPLALSLDHPRCFGFVPSSPTWPGVIADFLAAGYNINSCNWLVASGTSQLECVVVDWFRQWLGYPDTAGGLLTSGGSAASVNALVAAREAAGYPESASVYMSDQSHSAQQRAVKIVGIRPEHARIVPSDDRFRIDMGELASMVAEDRAAGLEPIAVCANAGATATGAVDPMEELADFSASEDIWLHVDAAYGGFAVLTERGKRVLRGIDRADSVGLDAHKWFYQPYEAGCLMVRDISTLEKPFAVRPDFLQDALWGSGHPNFWDRGLQMSRSARALKIWMSVQTFGRPSPTGWNSPNVRRNTSTTVPC
;
A
#
# COMPACT_ATOMS: atom_id res chain seq x y z
N MET A 1 -46.97 46.18 -58.02
CA MET A 1 -47.13 46.81 -56.68
C MET A 1 -46.13 46.11 -55.74
N ARG A 2 -45.20 46.78 -55.05
CA ARG A 2 -45.36 47.53 -53.76
C ARG A 2 -46.11 46.68 -52.72
N ARG A 3 -45.70 46.51 -51.44
CA ARG A 3 -44.66 47.10 -50.55
C ARG A 3 -44.55 46.15 -49.30
N GLN A 4 -43.57 46.15 -48.38
CA GLN A 4 -42.31 46.90 -48.15
C GLN A 4 -41.35 46.04 -47.26
N THR A 5 -40.20 46.60 -46.83
CA THR A 5 -39.20 46.10 -45.86
C THR A 5 -39.56 46.33 -44.37
N LYS A 6 -38.83 45.63 -43.47
CA LYS A 6 -38.44 45.91 -42.05
C LYS A 6 -38.47 44.60 -41.22
N ASP A 7 -37.61 44.31 -40.23
CA ASP A 7 -36.32 44.87 -39.79
C ASP A 7 -35.54 43.71 -39.13
N SER A 8 -34.20 43.73 -39.16
CA SER A 8 -33.34 42.70 -38.55
C SER A 8 -33.15 42.91 -37.04
N PRO A 9 -33.32 41.90 -36.18
CA PRO A 9 -32.84 41.96 -34.79
C PRO A 9 -31.32 41.87 -34.76
N THR A 10 -30.68 42.78 -34.02
CA THR A 10 -29.23 42.93 -33.89
C THR A 10 -28.54 41.75 -33.21
N GLU A 11 -27.30 41.48 -33.60
CA GLU A 11 -26.33 40.58 -32.94
C GLU A 11 -26.01 41.06 -31.50
N ASN A 12 -26.89 40.83 -30.52
CA ASN A 12 -26.54 41.09 -29.12
C ASN A 12 -27.36 40.33 -28.05
N GLN A 13 -27.80 39.09 -28.32
CA GLN A 13 -28.56 38.27 -27.34
C GLN A 13 -28.17 36.79 -27.27
N MET A 14 -26.97 36.39 -27.71
CA MET A 14 -26.45 35.02 -27.51
C MET A 14 -24.95 34.98 -27.14
N ARG A 15 -24.52 35.85 -26.21
CA ARG A 15 -23.22 35.74 -25.53
C ARG A 15 -23.31 36.21 -24.08
N ASP A 16 -24.00 35.43 -23.25
CA ASP A 16 -23.73 35.42 -21.81
C ASP A 16 -23.84 34.00 -21.23
N THR A 17 -23.01 33.11 -21.76
CA THR A 17 -22.40 32.04 -20.96
C THR A 17 -21.00 32.51 -20.61
N SER A 18 -20.92 33.54 -19.75
CA SER A 18 -19.68 33.90 -19.08
C SER A 18 -19.26 32.73 -18.18
N ALA A 19 -18.54 31.77 -18.77
CA ALA A 19 -17.80 30.76 -18.02
C ALA A 19 -17.04 31.52 -16.93
N PRO A 20 -17.22 31.18 -15.63
CA PRO A 20 -16.57 31.90 -14.56
C PRO A 20 -15.08 31.76 -14.77
N ALA A 21 -14.44 32.86 -15.19
CA ALA A 21 -13.06 32.84 -15.60
C ALA A 21 -12.24 32.16 -14.51
N LEU A 22 -11.44 31.16 -14.89
CA LEU A 22 -10.41 30.57 -14.04
C LEU A 22 -9.39 31.68 -13.74
N ALA A 23 -9.73 32.50 -12.74
CA ALA A 23 -9.14 33.80 -12.49
C ALA A 23 -7.74 33.63 -11.90
N ASN A 24 -6.77 33.54 -12.81
CA ASN A 24 -5.38 33.16 -12.64
C ASN A 24 -5.19 31.66 -12.38
N GLY A 25 -4.40 31.03 -13.26
CA GLY A 25 -4.16 29.59 -13.28
C GLY A 25 -3.67 29.02 -11.94
N LEU A 26 -3.94 27.72 -11.75
CA LEU A 26 -3.68 26.95 -10.52
C LEU A 26 -4.52 27.32 -9.28
N ARG A 27 -5.41 28.32 -9.35
CA ARG A 27 -6.35 28.63 -8.25
C ARG A 27 -7.79 28.72 -8.74
N MET A 28 -8.70 28.18 -7.94
CA MET A 28 -10.14 28.12 -8.20
C MET A 28 -10.91 28.88 -7.11
N PRO A 29 -12.01 29.58 -7.42
CA PRO A 29 -12.88 30.16 -6.41
C PRO A 29 -13.42 29.08 -5.47
N SER A 30 -13.32 29.29 -4.14
CA SER A 30 -13.64 28.26 -3.14
C SER A 30 -15.06 27.69 -3.26
N ARG A 31 -16.03 28.49 -3.75
CA ARG A 31 -17.40 28.02 -4.01
C ARG A 31 -17.44 26.94 -5.10
N VAL A 32 -16.68 27.09 -6.19
CA VAL A 32 -16.63 26.13 -7.30
C VAL A 32 -15.91 24.86 -6.84
N MET A 33 -14.82 25.01 -6.08
CA MET A 33 -14.10 23.87 -5.50
C MET A 33 -14.98 23.05 -4.54
N LEU A 34 -15.82 23.72 -3.73
CA LEU A 34 -16.78 23.04 -2.84
C LEU A 34 -17.91 22.35 -3.61
N ASP A 35 -18.40 22.92 -4.72
CA ASP A 35 -19.42 22.28 -5.59
C ASP A 35 -18.88 20.99 -6.22
N LEU A 36 -17.68 21.05 -6.82
CA LEU A 36 -17.01 19.88 -7.39
C LEU A 36 -16.70 18.80 -6.33
N ALA A 37 -16.23 19.20 -5.15
CA ALA A 37 -15.99 18.27 -4.04
C ALA A 37 -17.29 17.62 -3.55
N ALA A 38 -18.41 18.35 -3.52
CA ALA A 38 -19.73 17.79 -3.20
C ALA A 38 -20.17 16.77 -4.26
N ARG A 39 -20.10 17.09 -5.57
CA ARG A 39 -20.44 16.17 -6.67
C ARG A 39 -19.62 14.88 -6.62
N ALA A 40 -18.31 14.97 -6.41
CA ALA A 40 -17.44 13.81 -6.27
C ALA A 40 -17.79 12.98 -5.03
N SER A 41 -18.09 13.62 -3.89
CA SER A 41 -18.53 12.94 -2.67
C SER A 41 -19.86 12.21 -2.86
N GLU A 42 -20.84 12.85 -3.52
CA GLU A 42 -22.11 12.21 -3.84
C GLU A 42 -21.94 11.00 -4.77
N ALA A 43 -21.04 11.08 -5.75
CA ALA A 43 -20.75 9.96 -6.65
C ALA A 43 -20.18 8.75 -5.88
N LEU A 44 -19.26 8.99 -4.93
CA LEU A 44 -18.72 7.95 -4.05
C LEU A 44 -19.81 7.33 -3.15
N VAL A 45 -20.71 8.14 -2.59
CA VAL A 45 -21.86 7.66 -1.79
C VAL A 45 -22.81 6.82 -2.67
N ARG A 46 -23.22 7.33 -3.84
CA ARG A 46 -24.07 6.59 -4.78
C ARG A 46 -23.46 5.25 -5.18
N ARG A 47 -22.15 5.22 -5.49
CA ARG A 47 -21.44 3.96 -5.78
C ARG A 47 -21.51 3.02 -4.59
N SER A 48 -21.18 3.46 -3.37
CA SER A 48 -21.20 2.61 -2.17
C SER A 48 -22.58 2.01 -1.88
N GLU A 49 -23.66 2.80 -2.01
CA GLU A 49 -25.04 2.34 -1.81
C GLU A 49 -25.54 1.39 -2.92
N GLN A 50 -25.01 1.52 -4.13
CA GLN A 50 -25.42 0.74 -5.30
C GLN A 50 -24.51 -0.46 -5.58
N LEU A 51 -23.33 -0.54 -4.97
CA LEU A 51 -22.27 -1.50 -5.30
C LEU A 51 -22.80 -2.94 -5.39
N GLY A 52 -23.54 -3.41 -4.39
CA GLY A 52 -24.10 -4.77 -4.40
C GLY A 52 -25.17 -5.05 -5.47
N ARG A 53 -25.66 -4.03 -6.18
CA ARG A 53 -26.59 -4.14 -7.33
C ARG A 53 -25.90 -4.02 -8.69
N GLN A 54 -24.66 -3.54 -8.72
CA GLN A 54 -23.85 -3.42 -9.93
C GLN A 54 -23.18 -4.77 -10.27
N GLU A 55 -22.51 -4.82 -11.42
CA GLU A 55 -21.64 -5.95 -11.76
C GLU A 55 -20.33 -5.86 -10.97
N ALA A 56 -19.71 -7.01 -10.69
CA ALA A 56 -18.47 -7.05 -9.90
C ALA A 56 -17.24 -6.63 -10.71
N TRP A 57 -17.34 -6.77 -12.03
CA TRP A 57 -16.30 -6.57 -13.02
C TRP A 57 -16.97 -6.00 -14.26
N ASP A 58 -16.48 -4.85 -14.70
CA ASP A 58 -16.85 -4.20 -15.96
C ASP A 58 -15.53 -3.85 -16.64
N GLY A 59 -14.88 -4.84 -17.23
CA GLY A 59 -13.50 -4.74 -17.71
C GLY A 59 -13.43 -4.94 -19.21
N GLU A 60 -12.92 -3.95 -19.93
CA GLU A 60 -12.89 -3.96 -21.39
C GLU A 60 -11.52 -4.28 -21.97
N PHE A 61 -11.52 -4.87 -23.18
CA PHE A 61 -10.29 -5.02 -23.96
C PHE A 61 -9.89 -3.67 -24.57
N ARG A 62 -8.57 -3.43 -24.64
CA ARG A 62 -8.00 -2.16 -25.13
C ARG A 62 -8.55 -1.76 -26.50
N ASP A 63 -8.70 -2.75 -27.38
CA ASP A 63 -8.98 -2.56 -28.80
C ASP A 63 -10.50 -2.41 -29.08
N GLU A 64 -11.37 -2.59 -28.08
CA GLU A 64 -12.84 -2.62 -28.25
C GLU A 64 -13.56 -1.39 -27.67
N HIS A 65 -13.00 -0.75 -26.64
CA HIS A 65 -13.54 0.50 -26.07
C HIS A 65 -12.50 1.54 -25.66
N VAL A 66 -11.31 1.14 -25.20
CA VAL A 66 -10.32 2.08 -24.67
C VAL A 66 -9.75 3.00 -25.76
N GLU A 67 -9.73 2.59 -27.04
CA GLU A 67 -9.37 3.51 -28.14
C GLU A 67 -10.25 4.77 -28.20
N ASN A 68 -11.54 4.69 -27.84
CA ASN A 68 -12.43 5.86 -27.79
C ASN A 68 -12.18 6.76 -26.56
N LEU A 69 -11.42 6.28 -25.57
CA LEU A 69 -10.92 7.04 -24.43
C LEU A 69 -9.51 7.61 -24.67
N MET A 70 -8.86 7.24 -25.79
CA MET A 70 -7.59 7.81 -26.21
C MET A 70 -7.83 9.15 -26.91
N GLY A 71 -7.18 10.20 -26.44
CA GLY A 71 -7.14 11.50 -27.09
C GLY A 71 -5.82 12.21 -26.83
N ASP A 72 -5.45 13.13 -27.72
CA ASP A 72 -4.35 14.05 -27.47
C ASP A 72 -4.69 14.98 -26.28
N PRO A 73 -3.69 15.42 -25.48
CA PRO A 73 -3.93 16.42 -24.45
C PRO A 73 -4.48 17.70 -25.10
N PRO A 74 -5.57 18.30 -24.59
CA PRO A 74 -6.20 19.42 -25.26
C PRO A 74 -5.35 20.69 -25.13
N GLU A 75 -5.19 21.43 -26.23
CA GLU A 75 -4.50 22.72 -26.26
C GLU A 75 -5.16 23.77 -25.34
N ASP A 76 -6.50 23.74 -25.26
CA ASP A 76 -7.31 24.58 -24.37
C ASP A 76 -7.94 23.75 -23.23
N GLY A 77 -7.91 24.27 -22.02
CA GLY A 77 -8.50 23.62 -20.85
C GLY A 77 -10.03 23.53 -20.92
N GLN A 78 -10.58 22.38 -20.52
CA GLN A 78 -12.03 22.16 -20.42
C GLN A 78 -12.61 22.65 -19.08
N ALA A 79 -13.94 22.79 -19.00
CA ALA A 79 -14.62 23.07 -17.75
C ALA A 79 -14.46 21.89 -16.77
N PRO A 80 -14.10 22.13 -15.49
CA PRO A 80 -13.78 21.06 -14.55
C PRO A 80 -14.98 20.14 -14.23
N GLU A 81 -16.21 20.64 -14.37
CA GLU A 81 -17.44 19.85 -14.25
C GLU A 81 -17.51 18.77 -15.34
N VAL A 82 -17.19 19.13 -16.59
CA VAL A 82 -17.18 18.20 -17.74
C VAL A 82 -16.13 17.12 -17.54
N VAL A 83 -14.91 17.50 -17.11
CA VAL A 83 -13.83 16.55 -16.84
C VAL A 83 -14.20 15.58 -15.70
N LEU A 84 -14.83 16.08 -14.62
CA LEU A 84 -15.29 15.24 -13.52
C LEU A 84 -16.40 14.27 -13.95
N GLU A 85 -17.38 14.75 -14.71
CA GLU A 85 -18.48 13.94 -15.23
C GLU A 85 -17.96 12.85 -16.19
N GLN A 86 -17.01 13.18 -17.06
CA GLN A 86 -16.36 12.21 -17.95
C GLN A 86 -15.59 11.13 -17.18
N VAL A 87 -14.78 11.49 -16.18
CA VAL A 87 -14.03 10.52 -15.35
C VAL A 87 -14.97 9.58 -14.59
N LEU A 88 -16.12 10.08 -14.11
CA LEU A 88 -17.12 9.30 -13.40
C LEU A 88 -17.94 8.37 -14.30
N ALA A 89 -18.15 8.71 -15.57
CA ALA A 89 -18.92 7.93 -16.53
C ALA A 89 -18.05 6.91 -17.30
N ASP A 90 -16.91 7.36 -17.82
CA ASP A 90 -16.20 6.66 -18.89
C ASP A 90 -14.93 5.94 -18.41
N PHE A 91 -14.40 6.28 -17.24
CA PHE A 91 -13.10 5.79 -16.76
C PHE A 91 -13.19 4.97 -15.46
N LEU A 92 -13.77 5.53 -14.40
CA LEU A 92 -13.81 4.87 -13.08
C LEU A 92 -14.74 3.64 -12.98
N PRO A 93 -15.82 3.49 -13.78
CA PRO A 93 -16.60 2.25 -13.81
C PRO A 93 -15.86 1.06 -14.42
N LEU A 94 -14.95 1.31 -15.38
CA LEU A 94 -14.27 0.28 -16.18
C LEU A 94 -13.17 -0.46 -15.40
N ALA A 95 -13.56 -1.22 -14.38
CA ALA A 95 -12.66 -1.93 -13.49
C ALA A 95 -13.26 -3.20 -12.84
N LEU A 96 -12.37 -4.04 -12.29
CA LEU A 96 -12.75 -4.98 -11.24
C LEU A 96 -13.01 -4.21 -9.94
N SER A 97 -14.23 -4.23 -9.43
CA SER A 97 -14.53 -3.65 -8.11
C SER A 97 -14.10 -4.62 -7.00
N LEU A 98 -12.85 -4.48 -6.53
CA LEU A 98 -12.25 -5.30 -5.46
C LEU A 98 -12.96 -5.19 -4.10
N ASP A 99 -13.81 -4.17 -3.92
CA ASP A 99 -14.64 -3.93 -2.74
C ASP A 99 -16.08 -4.47 -2.89
N HIS A 100 -16.44 -5.01 -4.06
CA HIS A 100 -17.77 -5.50 -4.35
C HIS A 100 -18.10 -6.78 -3.56
N PRO A 101 -19.30 -6.92 -2.96
CA PRO A 101 -19.64 -8.03 -2.05
C PRO A 101 -19.70 -9.44 -2.68
N ARG A 102 -19.55 -9.56 -4.00
CA ARG A 102 -19.37 -10.83 -4.72
C ARG A 102 -17.99 -10.97 -5.39
N CYS A 103 -17.04 -10.08 -5.10
CA CYS A 103 -15.68 -10.18 -5.61
C CYS A 103 -14.84 -11.08 -4.69
N PHE A 104 -14.50 -12.27 -5.18
CA PHE A 104 -13.64 -13.24 -4.50
C PHE A 104 -12.31 -13.47 -5.24
N GLY A 105 -11.97 -12.60 -6.21
CA GLY A 105 -10.73 -12.65 -6.96
C GLY A 105 -9.57 -11.96 -6.23
N PHE A 106 -8.36 -12.47 -6.45
CA PHE A 106 -7.12 -11.96 -5.87
C PHE A 106 -7.20 -11.86 -4.32
N VAL A 107 -6.65 -10.79 -3.74
CA VAL A 107 -6.95 -10.39 -2.37
C VAL A 107 -7.90 -9.19 -2.45
N PRO A 108 -9.22 -9.38 -2.22
CA PRO A 108 -10.18 -8.27 -2.25
C PRO A 108 -9.89 -7.28 -1.13
N SER A 109 -10.28 -6.03 -1.34
CA SER A 109 -10.06 -4.93 -0.39
C SER A 109 -11.21 -3.95 -0.47
N SER A 110 -11.82 -3.68 0.68
CA SER A 110 -12.85 -2.66 0.82
C SER A 110 -12.29 -1.51 1.67
N PRO A 111 -12.14 -0.30 1.12
CA PRO A 111 -11.59 0.81 1.86
C PRO A 111 -12.59 1.33 2.90
N THR A 112 -12.12 1.51 4.15
CA THR A 112 -12.95 2.18 5.16
C THR A 112 -13.18 3.64 4.80
N TRP A 113 -14.36 4.18 5.12
CA TRP A 113 -14.69 5.58 4.84
C TRP A 113 -13.74 6.60 5.51
N PRO A 114 -13.18 6.40 6.73
CA PRO A 114 -12.20 7.34 7.28
C PRO A 114 -10.91 7.33 6.48
N GLY A 115 -10.53 6.18 5.90
CA GLY A 115 -9.39 6.07 5.00
C GLY A 115 -9.59 6.86 3.70
N VAL A 116 -10.79 6.82 3.11
CA VAL A 116 -11.11 7.62 1.91
C VAL A 116 -11.03 9.12 2.20
N ILE A 117 -11.60 9.57 3.33
CA ILE A 117 -11.50 10.98 3.76
C ILE A 117 -10.06 11.37 4.09
N ALA A 118 -9.28 10.46 4.69
CA ALA A 118 -7.87 10.68 4.97
C ALA A 118 -7.03 10.87 3.70
N ASP A 119 -7.28 10.10 2.64
CA ASP A 119 -6.56 10.28 1.37
C ASP A 119 -6.96 11.57 0.65
N PHE A 120 -8.24 11.98 0.72
CA PHE A 120 -8.68 13.30 0.26
C PHE A 120 -7.95 14.44 0.99
N LEU A 121 -7.82 14.34 2.32
CA LEU A 121 -7.07 15.30 3.13
C LEU A 121 -5.55 15.24 2.83
N ALA A 122 -4.97 14.06 2.69
CA ALA A 122 -3.54 13.88 2.40
C ALA A 122 -3.16 14.50 1.04
N ALA A 123 -4.01 14.30 0.01
CA ALA A 123 -3.84 14.94 -1.29
C ALA A 123 -4.01 16.47 -1.22
N GLY A 124 -5.00 16.97 -0.47
CA GLY A 124 -5.26 18.41 -0.33
C GLY A 124 -4.17 19.17 0.46
N TYR A 125 -3.63 18.56 1.52
CA TYR A 125 -2.53 19.14 2.31
C TYR A 125 -1.15 18.92 1.65
N ASN A 126 -0.99 17.89 0.81
CA ASN A 126 0.20 17.59 0.01
C ASN A 126 1.53 17.61 0.79
N ILE A 127 1.54 17.06 2.02
CA ILE A 127 2.71 17.06 2.90
C ILE A 127 3.68 15.93 2.50
N ASN A 128 4.89 16.31 2.06
CA ASN A 128 5.97 15.36 1.79
C ASN A 128 6.51 14.78 3.11
N SER A 129 6.06 13.58 3.47
CA SER A 129 6.32 12.90 4.75
C SER A 129 7.68 12.18 4.76
N CYS A 130 8.73 12.88 4.34
CA CYS A 130 10.08 12.34 4.14
C CYS A 130 11.01 12.47 5.35
N ASN A 131 11.01 13.65 5.98
CA ASN A 131 11.85 13.98 7.13
C ASN A 131 11.07 14.78 8.17
N TRP A 132 11.65 14.94 9.37
CA TRP A 132 10.96 15.59 10.48
C TRP A 132 10.73 17.10 10.27
N LEU A 133 11.69 17.81 9.69
CA LEU A 133 11.65 19.26 9.51
C LEU A 133 10.43 19.72 8.70
N VAL A 134 10.12 19.04 7.59
CA VAL A 134 9.02 19.44 6.68
C VAL A 134 7.67 18.80 7.02
N ALA A 135 7.65 17.78 7.88
CA ALA A 135 6.49 16.91 8.05
C ALA A 135 6.28 16.35 9.47
N SER A 136 6.82 17.00 10.51
CA SER A 136 6.75 16.57 11.92
C SER A 136 5.39 15.98 12.37
N GLY A 137 4.28 16.59 11.98
CA GLY A 137 2.93 16.08 12.29
C GLY A 137 2.60 14.72 11.65
N THR A 138 2.87 14.52 10.36
CA THR A 138 2.60 13.24 9.67
C THR A 138 3.68 12.21 10.00
N SER A 139 4.93 12.63 10.22
CA SER A 139 6.00 11.79 10.75
C SER A 139 5.69 11.25 12.15
N GLN A 140 5.11 12.07 13.05
CA GLN A 140 4.65 11.62 14.36
C GLN A 140 3.47 10.62 14.24
N LEU A 141 2.54 10.82 13.30
CA LEU A 141 1.49 9.85 13.02
C LEU A 141 2.05 8.51 12.51
N GLU A 142 3.07 8.54 11.63
CA GLU A 142 3.73 7.31 11.16
C GLU A 142 4.45 6.59 12.30
N CYS A 143 5.11 7.32 13.21
CA CYS A 143 5.70 6.72 14.43
C CYS A 143 4.65 6.00 15.29
N VAL A 144 3.48 6.62 15.50
CA VAL A 144 2.37 6.03 16.29
C VAL A 144 1.82 4.77 15.61
N VAL A 145 1.61 4.80 14.29
CA VAL A 145 1.10 3.65 13.53
C VAL A 145 2.10 2.49 13.50
N VAL A 146 3.39 2.79 13.32
CA VAL A 146 4.48 1.80 13.36
C VAL A 146 4.58 1.17 14.76
N ASP A 147 4.46 1.95 15.83
CA ASP A 147 4.45 1.40 17.20
C ASP A 147 3.22 0.50 17.47
N TRP A 148 2.04 0.83 16.93
CA TRP A 148 0.90 -0.09 17.00
C TRP A 148 1.18 -1.41 16.28
N PHE A 149 1.76 -1.36 15.08
CA PHE A 149 2.07 -2.57 14.32
C PHE A 149 3.15 -3.41 15.04
N ARG A 150 4.16 -2.77 15.63
CA ARG A 150 5.16 -3.40 16.50
C ARG A 150 4.51 -4.14 17.66
N GLN A 151 3.63 -3.47 18.41
CA GLN A 151 2.89 -4.08 19.52
C GLN A 151 2.00 -5.25 19.08
N TRP A 152 1.39 -5.19 17.89
CA TRP A 152 0.52 -6.25 17.38
C TRP A 152 1.30 -7.46 16.85
N LEU A 153 2.49 -7.25 16.30
CA LEU A 153 3.42 -8.32 15.90
C LEU A 153 4.18 -8.94 17.09
N GLY A 154 4.18 -8.29 18.27
CA GLY A 154 4.95 -8.74 19.43
C GLY A 154 6.45 -8.39 19.37
N TYR A 155 6.82 -7.41 18.55
CA TYR A 155 8.21 -7.00 18.34
C TYR A 155 8.80 -6.21 19.53
N PRO A 156 10.12 -6.33 19.79
CA PRO A 156 10.81 -5.65 20.89
C PRO A 156 10.84 -4.12 20.72
N ASP A 157 11.20 -3.37 21.77
CA ASP A 157 11.25 -1.90 21.71
C ASP A 157 12.39 -1.34 20.81
N THR A 158 13.34 -2.18 20.39
CA THR A 158 14.34 -1.85 19.34
C THR A 158 13.75 -1.79 17.94
N ALA A 159 12.57 -2.37 17.75
CA ALA A 159 11.95 -2.51 16.46
C ALA A 159 11.34 -1.20 15.96
N GLY A 160 11.22 -1.11 14.65
CA GLY A 160 10.55 0.00 13.99
C GLY A 160 10.10 -0.39 12.60
N GLY A 161 9.92 0.60 11.74
CA GLY A 161 9.46 0.34 10.39
C GLY A 161 9.29 1.59 9.55
N LEU A 162 8.74 1.35 8.37
CA LEU A 162 8.48 2.32 7.32
C LEU A 162 7.16 1.97 6.63
N LEU A 163 6.24 2.91 6.48
CA LEU A 163 5.11 2.74 5.57
C LEU A 163 5.59 2.81 4.12
N THR A 164 5.23 1.83 3.31
CA THR A 164 5.66 1.70 1.91
C THR A 164 4.48 1.92 0.96
N SER A 165 4.75 1.93 -0.34
CA SER A 165 3.69 1.82 -1.36
C SER A 165 2.89 0.53 -1.18
N GLY A 166 3.59 -0.60 -1.11
CA GLY A 166 3.00 -1.90 -0.81
C GLY A 166 4.04 -2.96 -0.51
N GLY A 167 3.60 -4.22 -0.43
CA GLY A 167 4.43 -5.40 -0.20
C GLY A 167 5.67 -5.43 -1.07
N SER A 168 5.56 -5.18 -2.38
CA SER A 168 6.72 -5.16 -3.30
C SER A 168 7.84 -4.20 -2.88
N ALA A 169 7.51 -3.02 -2.35
CA ALA A 169 8.51 -2.08 -1.86
C ALA A 169 9.01 -2.45 -0.46
N ALA A 170 8.18 -3.10 0.36
CA ALA A 170 8.62 -3.70 1.61
C ALA A 170 9.63 -4.84 1.36
N SER A 171 9.38 -5.75 0.42
CA SER A 171 10.30 -6.83 0.02
C SER A 171 11.64 -6.30 -0.48
N VAL A 172 11.64 -5.26 -1.34
CA VAL A 172 12.89 -4.63 -1.81
C VAL A 172 13.68 -4.03 -0.63
N ASN A 173 13.02 -3.26 0.24
CA ASN A 173 13.71 -2.66 1.39
C ASN A 173 14.20 -3.72 2.38
N ALA A 174 13.46 -4.82 2.57
CA ALA A 174 13.84 -5.95 3.42
C ALA A 174 15.09 -6.66 2.91
N LEU A 175 15.18 -6.94 1.60
CA LEU A 175 16.33 -7.62 1.02
C LEU A 175 17.58 -6.73 0.92
N VAL A 176 17.42 -5.41 0.80
CA VAL A 176 18.54 -4.48 1.01
C VAL A 176 19.06 -4.58 2.45
N ALA A 177 18.16 -4.51 3.45
CA ALA A 177 18.55 -4.64 4.86
C ALA A 177 19.26 -5.97 5.16
N ALA A 178 18.75 -7.09 4.62
CA ALA A 178 19.37 -8.41 4.75
C ALA A 178 20.77 -8.46 4.12
N ARG A 179 20.95 -7.89 2.91
CA ARG A 179 22.26 -7.82 2.24
C ARG A 179 23.28 -7.02 3.05
N GLU A 180 22.89 -5.89 3.65
CA GLU A 180 23.85 -5.08 4.41
C GLU A 180 24.16 -5.72 5.77
N ALA A 181 23.19 -6.41 6.37
CA ALA A 181 23.40 -7.20 7.58
C ALA A 181 24.41 -8.35 7.33
N ALA A 182 24.32 -9.00 6.17
CA ALA A 182 25.29 -9.99 5.69
C ALA A 182 26.63 -9.38 5.20
N GLY A 183 26.77 -8.04 5.15
CA GLY A 183 28.04 -7.38 4.82
C GLY A 183 28.39 -7.28 3.33
N TYR A 184 27.39 -7.22 2.44
CA TYR A 184 27.57 -7.14 0.96
C TYR A 184 28.39 -8.31 0.34
N PRO A 185 28.03 -9.58 0.59
CA PRO A 185 28.74 -10.71 0.01
C PRO A 185 28.66 -10.73 -1.53
N GLU A 186 29.76 -11.10 -2.19
CA GLU A 186 29.84 -11.14 -3.66
C GLU A 186 28.94 -12.22 -4.28
N SER A 187 28.66 -13.28 -3.53
CA SER A 187 27.97 -14.50 -3.98
C SER A 187 26.75 -14.85 -3.09
N ALA A 188 25.93 -13.85 -2.76
CA ALA A 188 24.71 -14.08 -1.98
C ALA A 188 23.69 -15.03 -2.65
N SER A 189 22.99 -15.81 -1.82
CA SER A 189 21.78 -16.57 -2.17
C SER A 189 20.58 -16.20 -1.28
N VAL A 190 19.37 -16.30 -1.85
CA VAL A 190 18.09 -15.98 -1.18
C VAL A 190 17.09 -17.10 -1.44
N TYR A 191 16.41 -17.57 -0.40
CA TYR A 191 15.52 -18.73 -0.43
C TYR A 191 14.06 -18.30 -0.29
N MET A 192 13.16 -18.90 -1.06
CA MET A 192 11.71 -18.71 -0.95
C MET A 192 10.99 -19.93 -1.51
N SER A 193 9.77 -20.22 -1.07
CA SER A 193 9.02 -21.36 -1.61
C SER A 193 8.48 -21.12 -3.02
N ASP A 194 8.13 -22.19 -3.73
CA ASP A 194 7.36 -22.14 -4.99
C ASP A 194 5.98 -21.46 -4.87
N GLN A 195 5.46 -21.27 -3.66
CA GLN A 195 4.22 -20.52 -3.37
C GLN A 195 4.44 -19.02 -3.12
N SER A 196 5.71 -18.58 -3.05
CA SER A 196 6.05 -17.22 -2.66
C SER A 196 5.64 -16.21 -3.72
N HIS A 197 5.09 -15.08 -3.27
CA HIS A 197 4.55 -14.07 -4.18
C HIS A 197 5.64 -13.52 -5.12
N SER A 198 5.31 -13.36 -6.41
CA SER A 198 6.28 -12.93 -7.45
C SER A 198 6.99 -11.60 -7.17
N ALA A 199 6.47 -10.77 -6.25
CA ALA A 199 7.17 -9.59 -5.76
C ALA A 199 8.49 -9.91 -5.02
N GLN A 200 8.60 -11.06 -4.36
CA GLN A 200 9.83 -11.51 -3.69
C GLN A 200 10.91 -11.83 -4.72
N GLN A 201 10.60 -12.64 -5.74
CA GLN A 201 11.52 -12.90 -6.88
C GLN A 201 11.91 -11.59 -7.60
N ARG A 202 10.96 -10.67 -7.77
CA ARG A 202 11.23 -9.34 -8.33
C ARG A 202 12.16 -8.51 -7.44
N ALA A 203 12.00 -8.58 -6.12
CA ALA A 203 12.84 -7.87 -5.16
C ALA A 203 14.27 -8.42 -5.19
N VAL A 204 14.46 -9.75 -5.19
CA VAL A 204 15.75 -10.43 -5.36
C VAL A 204 16.48 -9.93 -6.62
N LYS A 205 15.77 -9.85 -7.76
CA LYS A 205 16.31 -9.28 -9.01
C LYS A 205 16.66 -7.80 -8.91
N ILE A 206 15.86 -6.99 -8.20
CA ILE A 206 16.10 -5.54 -8.02
C ILE A 206 17.33 -5.28 -7.15
N VAL A 207 17.55 -6.05 -6.08
CA VAL A 207 18.69 -5.85 -5.17
C VAL A 207 20.03 -6.38 -5.73
N GLY A 208 20.00 -7.03 -6.90
CA GLY A 208 21.19 -7.45 -7.65
C GLY A 208 21.60 -8.91 -7.47
N ILE A 209 20.80 -9.74 -6.81
CA ILE A 209 21.07 -11.18 -6.69
C ILE A 209 20.87 -11.86 -8.05
N ARG A 210 21.80 -12.76 -8.39
CA ARG A 210 21.77 -13.52 -9.64
C ARG A 210 20.56 -14.45 -9.68
N PRO A 211 19.84 -14.60 -10.82
CA PRO A 211 18.69 -15.50 -10.91
C PRO A 211 18.99 -16.94 -10.47
N GLU A 212 20.19 -17.44 -10.76
CA GLU A 212 20.67 -18.76 -10.35
C GLU A 212 20.86 -18.91 -8.84
N HIS A 213 20.98 -17.83 -8.07
CA HIS A 213 21.08 -17.83 -6.60
C HIS A 213 19.74 -17.47 -5.91
N ALA A 214 18.68 -17.22 -6.70
CA ALA A 214 17.32 -17.12 -6.21
C ALA A 214 16.74 -18.53 -6.06
N ARG A 215 16.90 -19.12 -4.87
CA ARG A 215 16.55 -20.51 -4.59
C ARG A 215 15.04 -20.64 -4.37
N ILE A 216 14.39 -21.32 -5.30
CA ILE A 216 12.98 -21.72 -5.18
C ILE A 216 12.94 -23.09 -4.49
N VAL A 217 12.56 -23.10 -3.23
CA VAL A 217 12.40 -24.30 -2.41
C VAL A 217 11.04 -24.94 -2.72
N PRO A 218 10.95 -26.26 -2.94
CA PRO A 218 9.67 -26.96 -3.06
C PRO A 218 8.76 -26.74 -1.85
N SER A 219 7.45 -26.81 -2.07
CA SER A 219 6.48 -26.87 -0.98
C SER A 219 6.04 -28.28 -0.59
N ASP A 220 5.63 -28.44 0.67
CA ASP A 220 5.07 -29.66 1.24
C ASP A 220 3.63 -29.94 0.74
N ASP A 221 3.07 -31.08 1.14
CA ASP A 221 1.66 -31.48 0.87
C ASP A 221 0.59 -30.47 1.34
N ARG A 222 0.98 -29.39 2.03
CA ARG A 222 0.11 -28.31 2.52
C ARG A 222 0.47 -26.95 1.92
N PHE A 223 1.30 -26.93 0.87
CA PHE A 223 1.78 -25.74 0.17
C PHE A 223 2.60 -24.79 1.07
N ARG A 224 3.31 -25.33 2.06
CA ARG A 224 4.26 -24.60 2.92
C ARG A 224 5.68 -24.90 2.47
N ILE A 225 6.63 -24.01 2.70
CA ILE A 225 8.05 -24.29 2.43
C ILE A 225 8.50 -25.60 3.11
N ASP A 226 9.13 -26.51 2.36
CA ASP A 226 9.68 -27.73 2.94
C ASP A 226 11.01 -27.42 3.66
N MET A 227 11.05 -27.71 4.97
CA MET A 227 12.22 -27.43 5.82
C MET A 227 13.40 -28.35 5.54
N GLY A 228 13.16 -29.57 5.05
CA GLY A 228 14.20 -30.52 4.68
C GLY A 228 14.90 -30.10 3.38
N GLU A 229 14.11 -29.73 2.37
CA GLU A 229 14.63 -29.18 1.12
C GLU A 229 15.36 -27.85 1.36
N LEU A 230 14.80 -26.94 2.16
CA LEU A 230 15.47 -25.68 2.55
C LEU A 230 16.85 -25.95 3.17
N ALA A 231 16.95 -26.89 4.12
CA ALA A 231 18.21 -27.25 4.76
C ALA A 231 19.22 -27.87 3.79
N SER A 232 18.79 -28.73 2.86
CA SER A 232 19.67 -29.30 1.83
C SER A 232 20.22 -28.21 0.91
N MET A 233 19.35 -27.35 0.38
CA MET A 233 19.73 -26.28 -0.54
C MET A 233 20.68 -25.25 0.11
N VAL A 234 20.48 -24.92 1.39
CA VAL A 234 21.40 -24.05 2.15
C VAL A 234 22.77 -24.72 2.33
N ALA A 235 22.81 -26.00 2.68
CA ALA A 235 24.06 -26.74 2.86
C ALA A 235 24.85 -26.91 1.54
N GLU A 236 24.16 -27.21 0.44
CA GLU A 236 24.72 -27.29 -0.91
C GLU A 236 25.31 -25.95 -1.35
N ASP A 237 24.60 -24.85 -1.11
CA ASP A 237 25.05 -23.50 -1.46
C ASP A 237 26.28 -23.07 -0.68
N ARG A 238 26.33 -23.33 0.63
CA ARG A 238 27.55 -23.10 1.43
C ARG A 238 28.72 -23.95 0.93
N ALA A 239 28.48 -25.21 0.58
CA ALA A 239 29.50 -26.08 0.01
C ALA A 239 30.00 -25.61 -1.38
N ALA A 240 29.15 -24.93 -2.15
CA ALA A 240 29.50 -24.28 -3.41
C ALA A 240 30.18 -22.90 -3.25
N GLY A 241 30.32 -22.39 -2.01
CA GLY A 241 30.92 -21.09 -1.73
C GLY A 241 29.97 -19.89 -1.91
N LEU A 242 28.65 -20.14 -1.91
CA LEU A 242 27.64 -19.09 -1.83
C LEU A 242 27.40 -18.69 -0.36
N GLU A 243 26.84 -17.50 -0.18
CA GLU A 243 26.51 -16.94 1.14
C GLU A 243 25.00 -16.77 1.28
N PRO A 244 24.31 -17.69 1.99
CA PRO A 244 22.89 -17.56 2.33
C PRO A 244 22.63 -16.27 3.12
N ILE A 245 21.90 -15.30 2.54
CA ILE A 245 21.62 -14.01 3.21
C ILE A 245 20.19 -13.89 3.73
N ALA A 246 19.20 -14.53 3.10
CA ALA A 246 17.80 -14.40 3.51
C ALA A 246 16.90 -15.59 3.15
N VAL A 247 15.94 -15.90 4.02
CA VAL A 247 14.77 -16.74 3.72
C VAL A 247 13.52 -15.86 3.72
N CYS A 248 12.74 -15.91 2.64
CA CYS A 248 11.43 -15.26 2.52
C CYS A 248 10.30 -16.27 2.81
N ALA A 249 9.73 -16.20 3.99
CA ALA A 249 8.62 -17.03 4.45
C ALA A 249 7.24 -16.39 4.18
N ASN A 250 6.21 -17.20 4.04
CA ASN A 250 4.84 -16.78 3.71
C ASN A 250 3.94 -16.82 4.95
N ALA A 251 3.50 -15.66 5.43
CA ALA A 251 2.41 -15.53 6.39
C ALA A 251 1.08 -15.33 5.62
N GLY A 252 0.74 -16.34 4.82
CA GLY A 252 -0.34 -16.31 3.84
C GLY A 252 0.19 -16.23 2.41
N ALA A 253 0.44 -17.39 1.79
CA ALA A 253 0.76 -17.49 0.38
C ALA A 253 -0.44 -17.05 -0.50
N THR A 254 -0.19 -16.38 -1.62
CA THR A 254 -1.25 -15.74 -2.42
C THR A 254 -2.20 -16.74 -3.10
N ALA A 255 -1.71 -17.90 -3.52
CA ALA A 255 -2.51 -18.87 -4.28
C ALA A 255 -3.37 -19.78 -3.39
N THR A 256 -2.85 -20.20 -2.24
CA THR A 256 -3.41 -21.29 -1.41
C THR A 256 -3.80 -20.85 -0.01
N GLY A 257 -3.32 -19.68 0.42
CA GLY A 257 -3.43 -19.21 1.80
C GLY A 257 -2.58 -19.96 2.82
N ALA A 258 -1.60 -20.75 2.35
CA ALA A 258 -0.68 -21.46 3.23
C ALA A 258 0.13 -20.52 4.12
N VAL A 259 0.48 -21.00 5.32
CA VAL A 259 1.34 -20.32 6.27
C VAL A 259 2.51 -21.24 6.57
N ASP A 260 3.72 -20.76 6.27
CA ASP A 260 4.95 -21.49 6.47
C ASP A 260 5.21 -21.76 7.98
N PRO A 261 6.01 -22.79 8.34
CA PRO A 261 6.25 -23.14 9.75
C PRO A 261 7.16 -22.12 10.45
N MET A 262 6.59 -20.98 10.83
CA MET A 262 7.30 -19.80 11.35
C MET A 262 8.24 -20.08 12.53
N GLU A 263 7.87 -20.97 13.46
CA GLU A 263 8.75 -21.33 14.58
C GLU A 263 9.98 -22.12 14.10
N GLU A 264 9.80 -23.10 13.21
CA GLU A 264 10.87 -23.94 12.65
C GLU A 264 11.81 -23.11 11.76
N LEU A 265 11.25 -22.20 10.95
CA LEU A 265 12.00 -21.22 10.17
C LEU A 265 12.81 -20.28 11.06
N ALA A 266 12.23 -19.75 12.14
CA ALA A 266 12.92 -18.84 13.05
C ALA A 266 13.99 -19.55 13.90
N ASP A 267 13.87 -20.85 14.15
CA ASP A 267 14.93 -21.67 14.73
C ASP A 267 16.06 -21.91 13.71
N PHE A 268 15.71 -22.32 12.49
CA PHE A 268 16.65 -22.60 11.41
C PHE A 268 17.47 -21.35 11.01
N SER A 269 16.80 -20.25 10.66
CA SER A 269 17.43 -18.96 10.32
C SER A 269 18.39 -18.47 11.39
N ALA A 270 18.02 -18.59 12.67
CA ALA A 270 18.89 -18.20 13.78
C ALA A 270 20.09 -19.14 13.97
N SER A 271 19.95 -20.43 13.67
CA SER A 271 21.06 -21.40 13.74
C SER A 271 22.05 -21.28 12.58
N GLU A 272 21.59 -20.80 11.43
CA GLU A 272 22.37 -20.64 10.21
C GLU A 272 22.88 -19.20 9.99
N ASP A 273 22.51 -18.24 10.84
CA ASP A 273 22.81 -16.80 10.65
C ASP A 273 22.27 -16.24 9.32
N ILE A 274 21.00 -16.56 9.02
CA ILE A 274 20.29 -16.16 7.78
C ILE A 274 19.09 -15.28 8.14
N TRP A 275 18.97 -14.10 7.52
CA TRP A 275 17.86 -13.17 7.75
C TRP A 275 16.49 -13.82 7.47
N LEU A 276 15.56 -13.75 8.42
CA LEU A 276 14.18 -14.19 8.21
C LEU A 276 13.29 -13.01 7.81
N HIS A 277 12.92 -12.92 6.53
CA HIS A 277 11.86 -12.03 6.06
C HIS A 277 10.53 -12.79 5.99
N VAL A 278 9.47 -12.26 6.58
CA VAL A 278 8.12 -12.80 6.45
C VAL A 278 7.29 -11.89 5.55
N ASP A 279 6.88 -12.41 4.40
CA ASP A 279 5.82 -11.82 3.57
C ASP A 279 4.48 -12.10 4.24
N ALA A 280 4.03 -11.14 5.05
CA ALA A 280 2.73 -11.16 5.70
C ALA A 280 1.77 -10.16 5.03
N ALA A 281 1.99 -9.85 3.75
CA ALA A 281 1.36 -8.71 3.09
C ALA A 281 -0.16 -8.71 3.24
N TYR A 282 -0.84 -9.84 3.04
CA TYR A 282 -2.27 -9.92 3.37
C TYR A 282 -2.54 -10.55 4.75
N GLY A 283 -1.87 -11.65 5.10
CA GLY A 283 -2.22 -12.45 6.28
C GLY A 283 -1.74 -11.87 7.62
N GLY A 284 -0.78 -10.95 7.62
CA GLY A 284 -0.12 -10.47 8.84
C GLY A 284 -1.05 -9.80 9.85
N PHE A 285 -2.10 -9.11 9.39
CA PHE A 285 -3.09 -8.51 10.30
C PHE A 285 -3.95 -9.56 11.04
N ALA A 286 -3.87 -10.85 10.70
CA ALA A 286 -4.51 -11.92 11.46
C ALA A 286 -4.01 -12.03 12.90
N VAL A 287 -2.82 -11.49 13.25
CA VAL A 287 -2.31 -11.38 14.65
C VAL A 287 -3.26 -10.62 15.59
N LEU A 288 -4.22 -9.86 15.05
CA LEU A 288 -5.27 -9.19 15.81
C LEU A 288 -6.35 -10.16 16.34
N THR A 289 -6.30 -11.43 15.92
CA THR A 289 -7.25 -12.48 16.29
C THR A 289 -6.57 -13.63 17.03
N GLU A 290 -7.26 -14.24 18.00
CA GLU A 290 -6.74 -15.41 18.73
C GLU A 290 -6.59 -16.67 17.87
N ARG A 291 -7.14 -16.70 16.65
CA ARG A 291 -6.83 -17.73 15.65
C ARG A 291 -5.54 -17.39 14.91
N GLY A 292 -5.42 -16.19 14.37
CA GLY A 292 -4.24 -15.76 13.61
C GLY A 292 -2.96 -15.73 14.45
N LYS A 293 -3.02 -15.31 15.73
CA LYS A 293 -1.87 -15.43 16.65
C LYS A 293 -1.33 -16.85 16.80
N ARG A 294 -2.21 -17.86 16.78
CA ARG A 294 -1.81 -19.27 16.88
C ARG A 294 -1.26 -19.81 15.55
N VAL A 295 -1.78 -19.32 14.42
CA VAL A 295 -1.32 -19.69 13.08
C VAL A 295 0.00 -19.03 12.73
N LEU A 296 0.22 -17.78 13.16
CA LEU A 296 1.41 -16.96 12.94
C LEU A 296 2.38 -16.99 14.12
N ARG A 297 2.31 -17.99 15.00
CA ARG A 297 3.19 -18.11 16.15
C ARG A 297 4.65 -18.19 15.67
N GLY A 298 5.55 -17.35 16.20
CA GLY A 298 6.91 -17.21 15.71
C GLY A 298 7.13 -16.06 14.73
N ILE A 299 6.08 -15.39 14.22
CA ILE A 299 6.24 -14.16 13.42
C ILE A 299 6.96 -13.06 14.22
N ASP A 300 6.78 -13.06 15.54
CA ASP A 300 7.44 -12.20 16.52
C ASP A 300 8.96 -12.43 16.63
N ARG A 301 9.51 -13.43 15.92
CA ARG A 301 10.94 -13.77 15.83
C ARG A 301 11.61 -13.38 14.51
N ALA A 302 10.85 -13.06 13.46
CA ALA A 302 11.40 -12.67 12.15
C ALA A 302 12.22 -11.36 12.22
N ASP A 303 13.23 -11.22 11.38
CA ASP A 303 14.04 -9.99 11.33
C ASP A 303 13.27 -8.86 10.63
N SER A 304 12.44 -9.20 9.64
CA SER A 304 11.48 -8.26 9.06
C SER A 304 10.15 -8.90 8.65
N VAL A 305 9.08 -8.10 8.71
CA VAL A 305 7.72 -8.49 8.29
C VAL A 305 7.16 -7.44 7.33
N GLY A 306 6.76 -7.87 6.13
CA GLY A 306 6.02 -7.05 5.17
C GLY A 306 4.51 -7.13 5.43
N LEU A 307 3.81 -5.99 5.42
CA LEU A 307 2.35 -5.87 5.63
C LEU A 307 1.74 -4.97 4.54
N ASP A 308 0.52 -5.25 4.10
CA ASP A 308 -0.29 -4.34 3.30
C ASP A 308 -1.59 -4.01 4.03
N ALA A 309 -1.63 -2.81 4.64
CA ALA A 309 -2.83 -2.31 5.29
C ALA A 309 -3.99 -2.11 4.29
N HIS A 310 -3.67 -1.92 3.01
CA HIS A 310 -4.64 -1.87 1.93
C HIS A 310 -5.21 -3.23 1.49
N LYS A 311 -4.86 -4.33 2.18
CA LYS A 311 -5.50 -5.65 2.04
C LYS A 311 -6.45 -5.87 3.22
N TRP A 312 -6.18 -6.84 4.10
CA TRP A 312 -7.04 -7.19 5.25
C TRP A 312 -7.04 -6.20 6.42
N PHE A 313 -6.49 -4.99 6.25
CA PHE A 313 -6.70 -3.86 7.16
C PHE A 313 -7.59 -2.75 6.55
N TYR A 314 -8.23 -3.03 5.41
CA TYR A 314 -9.31 -2.23 4.83
C TYR A 314 -8.93 -0.76 4.56
N GLN A 315 -7.68 -0.50 4.17
CA GLN A 315 -7.23 0.85 3.80
C GLN A 315 -7.36 1.06 2.28
N PRO A 316 -7.61 2.29 1.80
CA PRO A 316 -7.52 2.58 0.37
C PRO A 316 -6.08 2.35 -0.13
N TYR A 317 -5.96 1.88 -1.38
CA TYR A 317 -4.69 1.76 -2.06
C TYR A 317 -4.03 3.15 -2.21
N GLU A 318 -2.73 3.31 -2.02
CA GLU A 318 -1.72 2.33 -1.57
C GLU A 318 -1.35 2.57 -0.09
N ALA A 319 -1.05 1.49 0.64
CA ALA A 319 -0.66 1.54 2.06
C ALA A 319 0.03 0.22 2.48
N GLY A 320 1.33 0.13 2.24
CA GLY A 320 2.17 -0.97 2.75
C GLY A 320 2.92 -0.60 4.01
N CYS A 321 3.60 -1.56 4.61
CA CYS A 321 4.56 -1.36 5.69
C CYS A 321 5.66 -2.44 5.66
N LEU A 322 6.89 -2.03 5.94
CA LEU A 322 7.96 -2.92 6.37
C LEU A 322 8.23 -2.68 7.86
N MET A 323 8.10 -3.73 8.67
CA MET A 323 8.52 -3.75 10.07
C MET A 323 9.86 -4.48 10.17
N VAL A 324 10.76 -4.02 11.04
CA VAL A 324 12.08 -4.65 11.33
C VAL A 324 12.29 -4.80 12.84
N ARG A 325 12.99 -5.86 13.26
CA ARG A 325 13.29 -6.17 14.69
C ARG A 325 14.24 -5.16 15.35
N ASP A 326 15.14 -4.58 14.57
CA ASP A 326 16.00 -3.46 14.95
C ASP A 326 15.88 -2.38 13.88
N ILE A 327 15.45 -1.17 14.26
CA ILE A 327 15.31 -0.05 13.32
C ILE A 327 16.64 0.37 12.67
N SER A 328 17.78 0.06 13.31
CA SER A 328 19.10 0.38 12.77
C SER A 328 19.42 -0.38 11.47
N THR A 329 18.73 -1.50 11.18
CA THR A 329 18.88 -2.24 9.92
C THR A 329 18.15 -1.59 8.75
N LEU A 330 17.34 -0.55 8.98
CA LEU A 330 16.84 0.33 7.93
C LEU A 330 17.61 1.65 7.90
N GLU A 331 17.94 2.21 9.07
CA GLU A 331 18.58 3.52 9.16
C GLU A 331 20.05 3.53 8.69
N LYS A 332 20.79 2.42 8.80
CA LYS A 332 22.18 2.35 8.30
C LYS A 332 22.25 2.15 6.77
N PRO A 333 21.49 1.21 6.14
CA PRO A 333 21.59 0.98 4.69
C PRO A 333 21.17 2.14 3.81
N PHE A 334 20.15 2.89 4.20
CA PHE A 334 19.51 3.90 3.34
C PHE A 334 19.96 5.33 3.63
N ALA A 335 20.72 5.57 4.71
CA ALA A 335 21.19 6.92 5.06
C ALA A 335 22.26 7.44 4.08
N VAL A 336 21.85 8.34 3.20
CA VAL A 336 22.75 9.10 2.31
C VAL A 336 22.64 10.58 2.67
N ARG A 337 23.76 11.19 3.09
CA ARG A 337 23.80 12.56 3.62
C ARG A 337 24.58 13.52 2.70
N PRO A 338 23.96 14.04 1.62
CA PRO A 338 24.58 15.06 0.77
C PRO A 338 24.53 16.45 1.42
N ASP A 339 25.50 17.31 1.09
CA ASP A 339 25.69 18.63 1.72
C ASP A 339 24.45 19.54 1.66
N PHE A 340 23.64 19.44 0.60
CA PHE A 340 22.40 20.24 0.47
C PHE A 340 21.30 19.87 1.47
N LEU A 341 21.45 18.79 2.24
CA LEU A 341 20.55 18.38 3.31
C LEU A 341 21.08 18.72 4.72
N GLN A 342 22.16 19.49 4.84
CA GLN A 342 22.70 19.94 6.13
C GLN A 342 21.65 20.65 7.01
N ASP A 343 20.72 21.41 6.43
CA ASP A 343 19.68 22.11 7.18
C ASP A 343 18.58 21.15 7.71
N ALA A 344 18.42 19.98 7.07
CA ALA A 344 17.56 18.90 7.56
C ALA A 344 18.17 18.12 8.75
N LEU A 345 19.40 18.47 9.17
CA LEU A 345 19.95 18.03 10.47
C LEU A 345 19.31 18.78 11.66
N TRP A 346 18.52 19.83 11.41
CA TRP A 346 17.66 20.43 12.42
C TRP A 346 16.64 19.39 12.91
N GLY A 347 16.78 18.96 14.17
CA GLY A 347 16.03 17.83 14.72
C GLY A 347 16.83 16.51 14.80
N SER A 348 18.16 16.58 14.90
CA SER A 348 19.00 15.42 15.26
C SER A 348 18.48 14.72 16.53
N GLY A 349 17.91 13.52 16.36
CA GLY A 349 17.17 12.80 17.39
C GLY A 349 15.72 12.43 17.01
N HIS A 350 15.22 12.92 15.87
CA HIS A 350 13.92 12.52 15.32
C HIS A 350 14.02 11.53 14.16
N PRO A 351 13.01 10.66 13.95
CA PRO A 351 12.92 9.78 12.78
C PRO A 351 12.86 10.53 11.45
N ASN A 352 13.73 10.13 10.53
CA ASN A 352 13.72 10.57 9.13
C ASN A 352 13.38 9.37 8.25
N PHE A 353 12.15 9.32 7.73
CA PHE A 353 11.63 8.13 7.03
C PHE A 353 12.27 7.88 5.66
N TRP A 354 12.89 8.89 5.04
CA TRP A 354 13.71 8.71 3.84
C TRP A 354 14.99 7.88 4.05
N ASP A 355 15.47 7.77 5.30
CA ASP A 355 16.69 7.06 5.68
C ASP A 355 16.37 5.60 6.00
N ARG A 356 15.13 5.14 5.76
CA ARG A 356 14.63 3.81 6.13
C ARG A 356 14.20 2.95 4.94
N GLY A 357 14.40 3.43 3.71
CA GLY A 357 14.00 2.72 2.49
C GLY A 357 14.15 3.56 1.23
N LEU A 358 13.87 2.95 0.07
CA LEU A 358 14.09 3.51 -1.26
C LEU A 358 13.42 4.89 -1.56
N GLN A 359 12.36 5.27 -0.85
CA GLN A 359 11.55 6.45 -1.20
C GLN A 359 11.99 7.72 -0.45
N MET A 360 12.59 8.67 -1.19
CA MET A 360 12.84 10.04 -0.71
C MET A 360 11.52 10.79 -0.47
N SER A 361 10.74 11.04 -1.52
CA SER A 361 9.43 11.71 -1.39
C SER A 361 8.32 10.73 -1.03
N ARG A 362 7.47 11.10 -0.05
CA ARG A 362 6.52 10.19 0.59
C ARG A 362 5.18 10.89 0.86
N SER A 363 4.06 10.20 0.64
CA SER A 363 2.74 10.67 1.06
C SER A 363 2.45 10.35 2.53
N ALA A 364 1.48 11.03 3.13
CA ALA A 364 1.09 10.88 4.53
C ALA A 364 0.28 9.58 4.81
N ARG A 365 0.78 8.41 4.37
CA ARG A 365 0.08 7.10 4.41
C ARG A 365 -0.42 6.70 5.81
N ALA A 366 0.22 7.19 6.87
CA ALA A 366 -0.19 6.94 8.25
C ALA A 366 -1.58 7.52 8.59
N LEU A 367 -2.01 8.59 7.92
CA LEU A 367 -3.24 9.30 8.23
C LEU A 367 -4.49 8.42 8.09
N LYS A 368 -4.58 7.62 7.01
CA LYS A 368 -5.71 6.70 6.78
C LYS A 368 -5.78 5.58 7.82
N ILE A 369 -4.63 4.98 8.14
CA ILE A 369 -4.52 3.94 9.16
C ILE A 369 -4.94 4.50 10.54
N TRP A 370 -4.40 5.67 10.90
CA TRP A 370 -4.71 6.34 12.16
C TRP A 370 -6.18 6.72 12.27
N MET A 371 -6.75 7.38 11.26
CA MET A 371 -8.17 7.75 11.26
C MET A 371 -9.09 6.53 11.34
N SER A 372 -8.75 5.42 10.66
CA SER A 372 -9.49 4.16 10.74
C SER A 372 -9.50 3.59 12.16
N VAL A 373 -8.32 3.43 12.77
CA VAL A 373 -8.16 2.86 14.13
C VAL A 373 -8.81 3.76 15.19
N GLN A 374 -8.72 5.08 15.06
CA GLN A 374 -9.37 6.00 16.01
C GLN A 374 -10.90 6.01 15.86
N THR A 375 -11.42 5.83 14.64
CA THR A 375 -12.87 5.79 14.39
C THR A 375 -13.50 4.48 14.89
N PHE A 376 -12.81 3.35 14.65
CA PHE A 376 -13.39 2.02 14.90
C PHE A 376 -12.72 1.20 16.01
N GLY A 377 -11.71 1.74 16.68
CA GLY A 377 -10.89 1.00 17.65
C GLY A 377 -9.95 -0.01 16.98
N ARG A 378 -9.28 -0.86 17.78
CA ARG A 378 -8.50 -1.98 17.25
C ARG A 378 -9.44 -3.03 16.60
N PRO A 379 -9.11 -3.62 15.43
CA PRO A 379 -9.87 -4.76 14.91
C PRO A 379 -10.00 -5.94 15.88
N SER A 380 -10.97 -6.80 15.62
CA SER A 380 -11.24 -8.05 16.33
C SER A 380 -11.75 -9.12 15.37
N PRO A 381 -11.86 -10.40 15.80
CA PRO A 381 -12.42 -11.47 14.97
C PRO A 381 -13.87 -11.24 14.50
N THR A 382 -14.60 -10.31 15.12
CA THR A 382 -15.99 -9.96 14.77
C THR A 382 -16.07 -8.58 14.07
N GLY A 383 -15.00 -8.16 13.41
CA GLY A 383 -14.86 -6.81 12.84
C GLY A 383 -14.29 -5.79 13.84
N TRP A 384 -14.42 -4.50 13.52
CA TRP A 384 -13.80 -3.42 14.29
C TRP A 384 -14.48 -3.15 15.65
N ASN A 385 -13.71 -2.86 16.70
CA ASN A 385 -14.20 -2.63 18.08
C ASN A 385 -14.85 -1.24 18.32
N SER A 386 -15.76 -0.80 17.45
CA SER A 386 -16.42 0.49 17.62
C SER A 386 -17.68 0.37 18.51
N PRO A 387 -17.88 1.26 19.51
CA PRO A 387 -19.15 1.39 20.21
C PRO A 387 -20.32 1.75 19.26
N ASN A 388 -20.03 2.44 18.16
CA ASN A 388 -21.04 2.86 17.19
C ASN A 388 -21.44 1.71 16.24
N VAL A 389 -20.50 0.83 15.87
CA VAL A 389 -20.82 -0.40 15.11
C VAL A 389 -21.69 -1.33 15.96
N ARG A 390 -21.35 -1.53 17.24
CA ARG A 390 -22.12 -2.37 18.18
C ARG A 390 -23.56 -1.89 18.45
N ARG A 391 -23.92 -0.65 18.09
CA ARG A 391 -25.27 -0.09 18.24
C ARG A 391 -26.14 -0.21 16.99
N ASN A 392 -25.57 -0.53 15.82
CA ASN A 392 -26.25 -0.34 14.53
C ASN A 392 -26.26 -1.55 13.58
N THR A 393 -25.79 -2.74 14.01
CA THR A 393 -25.75 -3.93 13.14
C THR A 393 -26.53 -5.13 13.67
N SER A 394 -27.66 -5.43 13.02
CA SER A 394 -28.18 -6.80 12.88
C SER A 394 -27.48 -7.57 11.74
N THR A 395 -26.49 -6.93 11.10
CA THR A 395 -25.70 -7.41 9.97
C THR A 395 -24.21 -7.23 10.29
N THR A 396 -23.66 -8.16 11.05
CA THR A 396 -22.21 -8.39 11.04
C THR A 396 -21.82 -8.92 9.66
N VAL A 397 -21.14 -8.11 8.85
CA VAL A 397 -20.33 -8.63 7.75
C VAL A 397 -19.16 -9.38 8.40
N PRO A 398 -19.01 -10.70 8.19
CA PRO A 398 -17.84 -11.42 8.70
C PRO A 398 -16.57 -10.90 8.01
N CYS A 399 -15.45 -10.93 8.73
CA CYS A 399 -14.12 -10.81 8.11
C CYS A 399 -13.79 -12.06 7.28
#